data_AF-A0A947KUP0-F1
#
_entry.id   AF-A0A947KUP0-F1
#
_cell.length_a   1.000
_cell.length_b   1.000
_cell.length_c   1.000
_cell.angle_alpha   90.00
_cell.angle_beta   90.00
_cell.angle_gamma   90.00
#
_symmetry.space_group_name_H-M   'P 1'
#
loop_
_entity.id
_entity.type
_entity.pdbx_description
1 polymer ?
#
loop_
_entity_poly.entity_id
_entity_poly.type
_entity_poly.pdbx_seq_one_letter_code
_entity_poly.pdbx_strand_id
1 'polypeptide(L)'
;MAKREFKNKRLKEIIKNIADDFRYSNEMGEYALLFYKADSSGAINGTEIEQMLEYVTTGLDELSKNIQWREEFLNENAGVDEMKMLQNMKTIEEEYLELQNFLKK
;
A
#
# COMPACT_ATOMS: atom_id res chain seq x y z
N MET A 1 -7.22 -23.11 -4.72
CA MET A 1 -6.04 -22.21 -4.78
C MET A 1 -5.43 -22.11 -3.39
N ALA A 2 -4.10 -22.04 -3.29
CA ALA A 2 -3.40 -22.08 -2.01
C ALA A 2 -3.58 -20.77 -1.21
N LYS A 3 -3.73 -20.90 0.11
CA LYS A 3 -3.73 -19.80 1.07
C LYS A 3 -2.28 -19.37 1.33
N ARG A 4 -1.99 -18.07 1.35
CA ARG A 4 -0.65 -17.54 1.64
C ARG A 4 -0.60 -16.95 3.03
N GLU A 5 0.19 -17.57 3.90
CA GLU A 5 0.44 -17.06 5.25
C GLU A 5 1.59 -16.05 5.23
N PHE A 6 1.42 -14.90 5.88
CA PHE A 6 2.50 -13.93 6.06
C PHE A 6 2.89 -13.86 7.54
N LYS A 7 3.93 -14.62 7.90
CA LYS A 7 4.44 -14.70 9.28
C LYS A 7 5.44 -13.60 9.63
N ASN A 8 5.94 -12.87 8.63
CA ASN A 8 6.86 -11.76 8.82
C ASN A 8 6.12 -10.55 9.44
N LYS A 9 6.70 -9.97 10.50
CA LYS A 9 6.18 -8.77 11.17
C LYS A 9 5.99 -7.58 10.21
N ARG A 10 6.89 -7.40 9.24
CA ARG A 10 6.85 -6.29 8.27
C ARG A 10 5.60 -6.35 7.40
N LEU A 11 5.29 -7.51 6.81
CA LEU A 11 4.09 -7.67 5.99
C LEU A 11 2.79 -7.53 6.81
N LYS A 12 2.81 -7.96 8.06
CA LYS A 12 1.66 -7.74 8.97
C LYS A 12 1.44 -6.26 9.22
N GLU A 13 2.51 -5.52 9.46
CA GLU A 13 2.44 -4.07 9.68
C GLU A 13 1.95 -3.32 8.45
N ILE A 14 2.45 -3.69 7.25
CA ILE A 14 1.98 -3.11 5.98
C ILE A 14 0.47 -3.34 5.79
N ILE A 15 0.02 -4.59 5.94
CA ILE A 15 -1.40 -4.94 5.77
C ILE A 15 -2.28 -4.23 6.81
N LYS A 16 -1.79 -4.14 8.05
CA LYS A 16 -2.48 -3.40 9.10
C LYS A 16 -2.57 -1.91 8.80
N ASN A 17 -1.49 -1.27 8.33
CA ASN A 17 -1.48 0.16 7.99
C ASN A 17 -2.50 0.45 6.89
N ILE A 18 -2.51 -0.36 5.82
CA ILE A 18 -3.49 -0.23 4.74
C ILE A 18 -4.92 -0.42 5.26
N ALA A 19 -5.16 -1.43 6.08
CA ALA A 19 -6.46 -1.67 6.69
C ALA A 19 -6.89 -0.47 7.57
N ASP A 20 -5.96 0.09 8.32
CA ASP A 20 -6.16 1.21 9.21
C ASP A 20 -6.47 2.52 8.43
N ASP A 21 -5.90 2.70 7.25
CA ASP A 21 -6.15 3.83 6.34
C ASP A 21 -7.57 3.83 5.76
N PHE A 22 -8.11 2.65 5.44
CA PHE A 22 -9.51 2.50 5.01
C PHE A 22 -10.53 2.95 6.06
N ARG A 23 -10.14 3.08 7.34
CA ARG A 23 -11.04 3.66 8.36
C ARG A 23 -11.28 5.15 8.15
N TYR A 24 -10.40 5.81 7.40
CA TYR A 24 -10.43 7.24 7.15
C TYR A 24 -10.80 7.59 5.71
N SER A 25 -10.82 6.62 4.78
CA SER A 25 -11.32 6.81 3.43
C SER A 25 -12.80 6.39 3.32
N ASN A 26 -13.61 7.24 2.67
CA ASN A 26 -15.01 6.92 2.32
C ASN A 26 -15.11 6.01 1.08
N GLU A 27 -13.99 5.47 0.59
CA GLU A 27 -13.87 4.83 -0.72
C GLU A 27 -13.50 3.35 -0.58
N MET A 28 -14.17 2.53 -1.39
CA MET A 28 -13.86 1.11 -1.65
C MET A 28 -14.11 0.12 -0.50
N GLY A 29 -15.40 -0.05 -0.14
CA GLY A 29 -15.82 -1.06 0.84
C GLY A 29 -15.38 -2.50 0.51
N GLU A 30 -15.20 -2.85 -0.78
CA GLU A 30 -14.77 -4.19 -1.18
C GLU A 30 -13.28 -4.44 -0.91
N TYR A 31 -12.38 -3.52 -1.28
CA TYR A 31 -10.95 -3.67 -0.99
C TYR A 31 -10.67 -3.58 0.51
N ALA A 32 -11.34 -2.68 1.24
CA ALA A 32 -11.20 -2.57 2.70
C ALA A 32 -11.44 -3.91 3.41
N LEU A 33 -12.47 -4.65 3.00
CA LEU A 33 -12.78 -5.97 3.55
C LEU A 33 -11.67 -6.99 3.30
N LEU A 34 -10.95 -6.93 2.17
CA LEU A 34 -9.83 -7.81 1.88
C LEU A 34 -8.70 -7.58 2.89
N PHE A 35 -8.34 -6.33 3.13
CA PHE A 35 -7.26 -5.97 4.05
C PHE A 35 -7.61 -6.24 5.51
N TYR A 36 -8.86 -6.00 5.95
CA TYR A 36 -9.31 -6.37 7.29
C TYR A 36 -9.28 -7.89 7.53
N LYS A 37 -9.70 -8.69 6.54
CA LYS A 37 -9.62 -10.15 6.61
C LYS A 37 -8.18 -10.64 6.63
N ALA A 38 -7.31 -10.04 5.82
CA ALA A 38 -5.89 -10.37 5.81
C ALA A 38 -5.25 -10.06 7.17
N ASP A 39 -5.44 -8.86 7.70
CA ASP A 39 -4.90 -8.45 9.01
C ASP A 39 -5.34 -9.39 10.14
N SER A 40 -6.65 -9.64 10.24
CA SER A 40 -7.21 -10.50 11.30
C SER A 40 -6.81 -11.97 11.18
N SER A 41 -6.71 -12.51 9.97
CA SER A 41 -6.39 -13.92 9.75
C SER A 41 -4.90 -14.22 9.62
N GLY A 42 -4.07 -13.19 9.40
CA GLY A 42 -2.63 -13.33 9.10
C GLY A 42 -2.34 -14.08 7.79
N ALA A 43 -3.31 -14.13 6.88
CA ALA A 43 -3.20 -14.86 5.62
C ALA A 43 -4.10 -14.27 4.53
N ILE A 44 -3.77 -14.56 3.27
CA ILE A 44 -4.52 -14.12 2.09
C ILE A 44 -5.00 -15.36 1.34
N ASN A 45 -6.29 -15.45 1.04
CA ASN A 45 -6.81 -16.57 0.26
C ASN A 45 -6.47 -16.37 -1.22
N GLY A 46 -6.23 -17.47 -1.94
CA GLY A 46 -5.86 -17.38 -3.36
C GLY A 46 -6.82 -16.58 -4.23
N THR A 47 -8.11 -16.61 -3.93
CA THR A 47 -9.15 -15.84 -4.65
C THR A 47 -9.11 -14.34 -4.36
N GLU A 48 -8.48 -13.92 -3.26
CA GLU A 48 -8.36 -12.52 -2.84
C GLU A 48 -7.05 -11.90 -3.37
N ILE A 49 -6.07 -12.72 -3.75
CA ILE A 49 -4.74 -12.27 -4.20
C ILE A 49 -4.84 -11.37 -5.43
N GLU A 50 -5.66 -11.74 -6.42
CA GLU A 50 -5.78 -10.96 -7.66
C GLU A 50 -6.36 -9.57 -7.39
N GLN A 51 -7.40 -9.49 -6.56
CA GLN A 51 -8.04 -8.22 -6.17
C GLN A 51 -7.08 -7.35 -5.35
N MET A 52 -6.38 -7.94 -4.37
CA MET A 52 -5.38 -7.21 -3.61
C MET A 52 -4.22 -6.75 -4.48
N LEU A 53 -3.81 -7.56 -5.46
CA LEU A 53 -2.74 -7.21 -6.40
C LEU A 53 -3.16 -6.06 -7.32
N GLU A 54 -4.42 -6.05 -7.79
CA GLU A 54 -4.99 -4.94 -8.55
C GLU A 54 -4.96 -3.64 -7.73
N TYR A 55 -5.49 -3.66 -6.51
CA TYR A 55 -5.47 -2.51 -5.61
C TYR A 55 -4.05 -1.95 -5.40
N VAL A 56 -3.10 -2.83 -5.04
CA VAL A 56 -1.71 -2.42 -4.77
C VAL A 56 -1.04 -1.89 -6.04
N THR A 57 -1.33 -2.48 -7.19
CA THR A 57 -0.71 -2.06 -8.47
C THR A 57 -1.25 -0.70 -8.93
N THR A 58 -2.55 -0.47 -8.83
CA THR A 58 -3.16 0.82 -9.15
C THR A 58 -2.67 1.91 -8.19
N GLY A 59 -2.68 1.64 -6.89
CA GLY A 59 -2.19 2.59 -5.89
C GLY A 59 -0.70 2.91 -6.04
N LEU A 60 0.13 1.94 -6.44
CA LEU A 60 1.54 2.20 -6.76
C LEU A 60 1.70 3.15 -7.94
N ASP A 61 0.98 2.91 -9.04
CA ASP A 61 1.10 3.75 -10.24
C ASP A 61 0.70 5.20 -9.95
N GLU A 62 -0.38 5.41 -9.19
CA GLU A 62 -0.83 6.73 -8.77
C GLU A 62 0.17 7.40 -7.81
N LEU A 63 0.69 6.65 -6.83
CA LEU A 63 1.63 7.15 -5.83
C LEU A 63 2.97 7.53 -6.47
N SER A 64 3.53 6.68 -7.33
CA SER A 64 4.80 6.94 -8.03
C SER A 64 4.71 8.20 -8.90
N LYS A 65 3.60 8.40 -9.62
CA LYS A 65 3.36 9.63 -10.39
C LYS A 65 3.30 10.87 -9.50
N ASN A 66 2.65 10.76 -8.34
CA ASN A 66 2.54 11.86 -7.39
C ASN A 66 3.91 12.20 -6.76
N ILE A 67 4.69 11.19 -6.37
CA ILE A 67 6.06 11.35 -5.87
C ILE A 67 6.90 12.08 -6.91
N GLN A 68 6.92 11.62 -8.16
CA GLN A 68 7.71 12.24 -9.22
C GLN A 68 7.35 13.71 -9.42
N TRP A 69 6.05 14.01 -9.56
CA TRP A 69 5.58 15.39 -9.71
C TRP A 69 6.02 16.28 -8.54
N ARG A 70 5.98 15.73 -7.33
CA ARG A 70 6.31 16.46 -6.09
C ARG A 70 7.81 16.67 -5.93
N GLU A 71 8.64 15.72 -6.36
CA GLU A 71 10.09 15.91 -6.45
C GLU A 71 10.44 17.03 -7.42
N GLU A 72 9.85 17.04 -8.61
CA GLU A 72 10.03 18.12 -9.60
C GLU A 72 9.62 19.48 -9.02
N PHE A 73 8.45 19.55 -8.38
CA PHE A 73 7.96 20.77 -7.74
C PHE A 73 8.90 21.29 -6.64
N LEU A 74 9.38 20.44 -5.74
CA LEU A 74 10.27 20.85 -4.65
C LEU A 74 11.66 21.27 -5.13
N ASN A 75 12.15 20.63 -6.20
CA ASN A 75 13.40 21.04 -6.85
C ASN A 75 13.29 22.45 -7.45
N GLU A 76 12.14 22.81 -8.01
CA GLU A 76 11.87 24.15 -8.55
C GLU A 76 11.56 25.19 -7.45
N ASN A 77 11.14 24.74 -6.26
CA ASN A 77 10.65 25.59 -5.17
C ASN A 77 11.35 25.29 -3.84
N ALA A 78 12.67 25.48 -3.79
CA ALA A 78 13.53 25.17 -2.63
C ALA A 78 13.18 25.89 -1.29
N GLY A 79 12.18 26.78 -1.28
CA GLY A 79 11.65 27.42 -0.07
C GLY A 79 10.43 26.72 0.55
N VAL A 80 9.91 25.65 -0.06
CA VAL A 80 8.75 24.90 0.42
C VAL A 80 9.22 23.74 1.31
N ASP A 81 8.78 23.72 2.58
CA ASP A 81 9.09 22.65 3.54
C ASP A 81 8.03 21.54 3.49
N GLU A 82 8.16 20.67 2.49
CA GLU A 82 7.33 19.46 2.39
C GLU A 82 8.17 18.17 2.26
N MET A 83 9.46 18.23 2.61
CA MET A 83 10.38 17.09 2.54
C MET A 83 9.91 15.90 3.36
N LYS A 84 9.31 16.16 4.53
CA LYS A 84 8.74 15.11 5.38
C LYS A 84 7.56 14.40 4.71
N MET A 85 6.72 15.14 3.99
CA MET A 85 5.59 14.55 3.28
C MET A 85 6.08 13.67 2.12
N LEU A 86 7.03 14.17 1.32
CA LEU A 86 7.65 13.40 0.25
C LEU A 86 8.29 12.11 0.78
N GLN A 87 9.00 12.19 1.92
CA GLN A 87 9.60 11.02 2.55
C GLN A 87 8.56 9.99 2.99
N ASN A 88 7.45 10.43 3.59
CA ASN A 88 6.35 9.54 3.96
C ASN A 88 5.75 8.84 2.73
N MET A 89 5.55 9.57 1.63
CA MET A 89 5.05 8.98 0.38
C MET A 89 5.98 7.89 -0.15
N LYS A 90 7.29 8.12 -0.14
CA LYS A 90 8.29 7.10 -0.53
C LYS A 90 8.25 5.87 0.37
N THR A 91 8.06 6.05 1.67
CA THR A 91 7.88 4.93 2.60
C THR A 91 6.63 4.12 2.27
N ILE A 92 5.51 4.77 1.94
CA ILE A 92 4.29 4.07 1.52
C ILE A 92 4.52 3.31 0.19
N GLU A 93 5.26 3.90 -0.75
CA GLU A 93 5.61 3.26 -2.02
C GLU A 93 6.42 1.98 -1.80
N GLU A 94 7.44 2.02 -0.91
CA GLU A 94 8.21 0.83 -0.52
C GLU A 94 7.31 -0.25 0.09
N GLU A 95 6.38 0.13 0.99
CA GLU A 95 5.43 -0.79 1.61
C GLU A 95 4.53 -1.48 0.58
N TYR A 96 4.04 -0.72 -0.40
CA TYR A 96 3.21 -1.26 -1.48
C TYR A 96 4.03 -2.18 -2.40
N LEU A 97 5.28 -1.85 -2.71
CA LEU A 97 6.17 -2.72 -3.50
C LEU A 97 6.46 -4.03 -2.75
N GLU A 98 6.74 -3.99 -1.45
CA GLU A 98 6.93 -5.17 -0.62
C GLU A 98 5.70 -6.09 -0.65
N LEU A 99 4.50 -5.51 -0.49
CA LEU A 99 3.25 -6.26 -0.55
C LEU A 99 2.99 -6.82 -1.95
N GLN A 100 3.22 -6.04 -3.01
CA GLN A 100 3.06 -6.50 -4.40
C GLN A 100 3.95 -7.70 -4.69
N ASN A 101 5.21 -7.66 -4.23
CA ASN A 101 6.16 -8.76 -4.37
C ASN A 101 5.72 -10.01 -3.60
N PHE A 102 5.09 -9.86 -2.44
CA PHE A 102 4.49 -10.98 -1.72
C PHE A 102 3.29 -11.58 -2.48
N LEU A 103 2.45 -10.73 -3.08
CA LEU A 103 1.28 -11.14 -3.85
C LEU A 103 1.62 -11.77 -5.21
N LYS A 104 2.82 -11.55 -5.76
CA LYS A 104 3.28 -12.17 -7.02
C LYS A 104 3.96 -13.55 -6.85
N LYS A 105 4.38 -13.91 -5.64
CA LYS A 105 5.08 -15.19 -5.33
C LYS A 105 4.13 -16.37 -5.18
#